data_AF-A0A7K0BV41-F1
#
_entry.id   AF-A0A7K0BV41-F1
#
_cell.length_a   1.000
_cell.length_b   1.000
_cell.length_c   1.000
_cell.angle_alpha   90.00
_cell.angle_beta   90.00
_cell.angle_gamma   90.00
#
_symmetry.space_group_name_H-M   'P 1'
#
loop_
_entity.id
_entity.type
_entity.pdbx_description
1 polymer ?
#
loop_
_entity_poly.entity_id
_entity_poly.type
_entity_poly.pdbx_seq_one_letter_code
_entity_poly.pdbx_strand_id
1 'polypeptide(L)'
;MTPHLTSDLLATAPLATLAERLGGAPHTARLTYAGETLDVATNVPAVLTWARRYLEPIVTVAEGAATTTAYWSFIVPDTTGFAAAVAAEAGTPLPVHLRRTATVHPLGAGRLAVVDPDGPSVYLVDRESRSVLNVTTERANDIRDLARQARELLLTAMLARGYITLHAAAVAHDGEAVLFAGNKGAGKTTLSLKQLEAPRAEYLGNDRVLVGPGPDGGLDVLPYAMSARIGGGTLQHHPVLRSHLHAFDHFHAAILPLEDQFIHQDKLELSPGELTRILGVPFCPTARLQAVVWPSLQTGKAGGGPAETSVPTEDKICAYLEEVALVPDPDGSGWLRELLGGINHRTEEMVRTIRQTAAAPQLAVTGTADAMSDLVTRRYWPDAPPSPDPRTWARPVLDADLVCVMHHVREDRGLTLARWNTRAVAAGQVHELLVCDADELATGSADHVRYLGFARFDAGILAVGDELRVGDETIGVLAGFDDAHLPDHMNVVFTSPVLKTGAERGLAPGDTVRIVPPTGA
;
A
#
# COMPACT_ATOMS: atom_id res chain seq x y z
N MET A 1 38.39 18.10 -10.81
CA MET A 1 38.62 19.45 -10.26
C MET A 1 37.26 20.02 -9.93
N THR A 2 36.99 20.30 -8.66
CA THR A 2 35.76 20.99 -8.24
C THR A 2 35.79 22.38 -8.88
N PRO A 3 34.75 22.81 -9.64
CA PRO A 3 34.75 24.14 -10.22
C PRO A 3 34.91 25.19 -9.11
N HIS A 4 35.65 26.27 -9.37
CA HIS A 4 35.67 27.41 -8.46
C HIS A 4 34.27 28.04 -8.43
N LEU A 5 33.55 27.78 -7.34
CA LEU A 5 32.22 28.31 -7.07
C LEU A 5 32.36 29.45 -6.07
N THR A 6 31.87 30.63 -6.42
CA THR A 6 31.84 31.80 -5.54
C THR A 6 30.41 32.03 -5.05
N SER A 7 30.23 32.71 -3.90
CA SER A 7 28.89 33.10 -3.41
C SER A 7 28.10 33.85 -4.49
N ASP A 8 28.74 34.79 -5.19
CA ASP A 8 28.15 35.58 -6.28
C ASP A 8 27.66 34.72 -7.46
N LEU A 9 28.44 33.69 -7.83
CA LEU A 9 28.03 32.75 -8.87
C LEU A 9 26.83 31.91 -8.45
N LEU A 10 26.79 31.44 -7.20
CA LEU A 10 25.65 30.68 -6.65
C LEU A 10 24.39 31.55 -6.52
N ALA A 11 24.56 32.84 -6.25
CA ALA A 11 23.48 33.81 -6.13
C ALA A 11 22.82 34.12 -7.49
N THR A 12 23.63 34.36 -8.52
CA THR A 12 23.18 35.02 -9.76
C THR A 12 23.08 34.11 -10.98
N ALA A 13 23.82 32.99 -11.04
CA ALA A 13 23.80 32.13 -12.22
C ALA A 13 22.49 31.32 -12.30
N PRO A 14 21.91 31.14 -13.52
CA PRO A 14 20.83 30.18 -13.71
C PRO A 14 21.25 28.77 -13.27
N LEU A 15 20.35 28.03 -12.62
CA LEU A 15 20.66 26.67 -12.14
C LEU A 15 21.07 25.72 -13.27
N ALA A 16 20.49 25.88 -14.46
CA ALA A 16 20.89 25.12 -15.64
C ALA A 16 22.38 25.34 -16.00
N THR A 17 22.86 26.58 -15.94
CA THR A 17 24.28 26.90 -16.18
C THR A 17 25.18 26.29 -15.10
N LEU A 18 24.74 26.24 -13.85
CA LEU A 18 25.48 25.58 -12.77
C LEU A 18 25.51 24.05 -12.98
N ALA A 19 24.40 23.45 -13.42
CA ALA A 19 24.32 22.03 -13.75
C ALA A 19 25.27 21.64 -14.91
N GLU A 20 25.39 22.49 -15.94
CA GLU A 20 26.37 22.27 -17.03
C GLU A 20 27.81 22.30 -16.51
N ARG A 21 28.14 23.22 -15.59
CA ARG A 21 29.47 23.30 -14.96
C ARG A 21 29.81 22.08 -14.09
N LEU A 22 28.81 21.35 -13.62
CA LEU A 22 28.96 20.10 -12.88
C LEU A 22 29.19 18.88 -13.80
N GLY A 23 29.29 19.09 -15.12
CA GLY A 23 29.46 18.02 -16.11
C GLY A 23 28.17 17.63 -16.84
N GLY A 24 27.07 18.35 -16.59
CA GLY A 24 25.77 18.10 -17.22
C GLY A 24 25.00 16.92 -16.61
N ALA A 25 23.70 16.88 -16.88
CA ALA A 25 22.79 15.84 -16.41
C ALA A 25 22.18 15.10 -17.62
N PRO A 26 22.88 14.09 -18.18
CA PRO A 26 22.46 13.41 -19.41
C PRO A 26 21.18 12.58 -19.23
N HIS A 27 20.83 12.22 -18.00
CA HIS A 27 19.64 11.44 -17.71
C HIS A 27 18.52 12.37 -17.29
N THR A 28 17.49 12.47 -18.14
CA THR A 28 16.34 13.36 -17.92
C THR A 28 15.04 12.57 -17.94
N ALA A 29 14.06 13.04 -17.17
CA ALA A 29 12.71 12.51 -17.21
C ALA A 29 11.69 13.62 -16.99
N ARG A 30 10.52 13.47 -17.61
CA ARG A 30 9.30 14.23 -17.29
C ARG A 30 8.43 13.40 -16.37
N LEU A 31 8.15 13.95 -15.20
CA LEU A 31 7.21 13.42 -14.24
C LEU A 31 5.83 14.05 -14.49
N THR A 32 4.76 13.26 -14.51
CA THR A 32 3.40 13.77 -14.71
C THR A 32 2.46 13.24 -13.63
N TYR A 33 1.76 14.13 -12.95
CA TYR A 33 0.85 13.82 -11.85
C TYR A 33 -0.38 14.74 -11.90
N ALA A 34 -1.57 14.17 -12.15
CA ALA A 34 -2.84 14.91 -12.20
C ALA A 34 -2.80 16.20 -13.06
N GLY A 35 -2.13 16.12 -14.22
CA GLY A 35 -1.96 17.23 -15.16
C GLY A 35 -0.78 18.16 -14.85
N GLU A 36 -0.17 18.06 -13.67
CA GLU A 36 1.09 18.75 -13.36
C GLU A 36 2.27 18.00 -13.97
N THR A 37 3.26 18.77 -14.42
CA THR A 37 4.50 18.22 -14.96
C THR A 37 5.71 18.77 -14.22
N LEU A 38 6.68 17.90 -13.94
CA LEU A 38 7.98 18.28 -13.40
C LEU A 38 9.08 17.61 -14.20
N ASP A 39 9.91 18.40 -14.85
CA ASP A 39 11.09 17.89 -15.55
C ASP A 39 12.26 17.79 -14.57
N VAL A 40 12.85 16.60 -14.50
CA VAL A 40 13.95 16.25 -13.60
C VAL A 40 15.17 15.79 -14.39
N ALA A 41 16.37 16.02 -13.84
CA ALA A 41 17.62 15.58 -14.45
C ALA A 41 18.64 15.11 -13.42
N THR A 42 19.48 14.14 -13.79
CA THR A 42 20.57 13.64 -12.97
C THR A 42 21.78 13.18 -13.79
N ASN A 43 22.95 13.14 -13.16
CA ASN A 43 24.15 12.52 -13.72
C ASN A 43 24.29 11.02 -13.37
N VAL A 44 23.37 10.45 -12.59
CA VAL A 44 23.40 9.04 -12.19
C VAL A 44 22.12 8.32 -12.63
N PRO A 45 22.18 7.36 -13.58
CA PRO A 45 20.97 6.74 -14.16
C PRO A 45 20.15 5.96 -13.12
N ALA A 46 20.82 5.34 -12.14
CA ALA A 46 20.17 4.57 -11.09
C ALA A 46 19.18 5.40 -10.25
N VAL A 47 19.41 6.71 -10.11
CA VAL A 47 18.49 7.62 -9.40
C VAL A 47 17.14 7.71 -10.13
N LEU A 48 17.13 7.79 -11.47
CA LEU A 48 15.88 7.78 -12.24
C LEU A 48 15.21 6.42 -12.23
N THR A 49 15.97 5.33 -12.29
CA THR A 49 15.43 3.97 -12.15
C THR A 49 14.69 3.82 -10.82
N TRP A 50 15.28 4.33 -9.74
CA TRP A 50 14.65 4.28 -8.42
C TRP A 50 13.43 5.19 -8.34
N ALA A 51 13.53 6.43 -8.84
CA ALA A 51 12.40 7.36 -8.88
C ALA A 51 11.20 6.80 -9.66
N ARG A 52 11.44 6.14 -10.80
CA ARG A 52 10.40 5.42 -11.54
C ARG A 52 9.73 4.36 -10.67
N ARG A 53 10.50 3.47 -10.07
CA ARG A 53 9.97 2.39 -9.21
C ARG A 53 9.17 2.92 -8.02
N TYR A 54 9.60 4.02 -7.42
CA TYR A 54 8.96 4.60 -6.25
C TYR A 54 7.68 5.37 -6.59
N LEU A 55 7.71 6.14 -7.67
CA LEU A 55 6.63 7.05 -8.02
C LEU A 55 5.55 6.39 -8.89
N GLU A 56 5.89 5.41 -9.73
CA GLU A 56 4.90 4.67 -10.52
C GLU A 56 4.09 3.69 -9.65
N PRO A 57 2.80 3.46 -9.96
CA PRO A 57 2.01 4.04 -11.06
C PRO A 57 1.42 5.44 -10.79
N ILE A 58 1.66 6.03 -9.61
CA ILE A 58 1.02 7.30 -9.21
C ILE A 58 1.46 8.48 -10.08
N VAL A 59 2.75 8.58 -10.36
CA VAL A 59 3.34 9.58 -11.24
C VAL A 59 3.89 8.87 -12.47
N THR A 60 3.50 9.32 -13.64
CA THR A 60 4.04 8.78 -14.90
C THR A 60 5.44 9.33 -15.12
N VAL A 61 6.40 8.47 -15.46
CA VAL A 61 7.81 8.86 -15.71
C VAL A 61 8.19 8.63 -17.18
N ALA A 62 8.35 9.71 -17.94
CA ALA A 62 8.74 9.67 -19.35
C ALA A 62 10.20 10.11 -19.52
N GLU A 63 11.11 9.18 -19.83
CA GLU A 63 12.54 9.47 -20.02
C GLU A 63 12.81 10.23 -21.32
N GLY A 64 13.79 11.15 -21.29
CA GLY A 64 14.22 11.92 -22.47
C GLY A 64 13.26 13.02 -22.92
N ALA A 65 12.16 13.27 -22.18
CA ALA A 65 11.09 14.19 -22.57
C ALA A 65 11.16 15.58 -21.90
N ALA A 66 12.24 15.92 -21.21
CA ALA A 66 12.38 17.20 -20.50
C ALA A 66 12.58 18.37 -21.48
N THR A 67 11.74 19.41 -21.36
CA THR A 67 11.86 20.66 -22.13
C THR A 67 12.36 21.82 -21.28
N THR A 68 12.07 21.80 -19.97
CA THR A 68 12.49 22.84 -19.01
C THR A 68 12.70 22.21 -17.62
N THR A 69 13.92 21.72 -17.35
CA THR A 69 14.25 21.08 -16.07
C THR A 69 14.03 22.02 -14.91
N ALA A 70 13.26 21.56 -13.93
CA ALA A 70 12.98 22.29 -12.69
C ALA A 70 13.70 21.66 -11.49
N TYR A 71 14.13 20.40 -11.58
CA TYR A 71 14.88 19.76 -10.50
C TYR A 71 16.10 19.01 -11.05
N TRP A 72 17.29 19.36 -10.57
CA TRP A 72 18.54 18.67 -10.85
C TRP A 72 19.03 17.92 -9.61
N SER A 73 19.48 16.68 -9.78
CA SER A 73 20.14 15.88 -8.73
C SER A 73 21.50 15.41 -9.21
N PHE A 74 22.56 15.93 -8.61
CA PHE A 74 23.93 15.59 -8.95
C PHE A 74 24.59 14.82 -7.82
N ILE A 75 25.26 13.71 -8.16
CA ILE A 75 26.19 13.02 -7.27
C ILE A 75 27.60 13.36 -7.74
N VAL A 76 28.38 14.02 -6.89
CA VAL A 76 29.74 14.48 -7.17
C VAL A 76 30.74 13.91 -6.15
N PRO A 77 32.05 13.88 -6.45
CA PRO A 77 33.03 13.37 -5.50
C PRO A 77 33.15 14.19 -4.21
N ASP A 78 32.83 15.49 -4.27
CA ASP A 78 33.06 16.45 -3.18
C ASP A 78 32.14 17.68 -3.31
N THR A 79 31.58 18.12 -2.19
CA THR A 79 30.69 19.28 -2.03
C THR A 79 31.32 20.44 -1.26
N THR A 80 32.55 20.30 -0.74
CA THR A 80 33.19 21.33 0.12
C THR A 80 33.30 22.69 -0.55
N GLY A 81 33.52 22.75 -1.86
CA GLY A 81 33.52 24.01 -2.62
C GLY A 81 32.19 24.77 -2.57
N PHE A 82 31.06 24.07 -2.56
CA PHE A 82 29.74 24.68 -2.39
C PHE A 82 29.54 25.16 -0.95
N ALA A 83 29.85 24.31 0.03
CA ALA A 83 29.70 24.65 1.44
C ALA A 83 30.57 25.86 1.83
N ALA A 84 31.83 25.90 1.36
CA ALA A 84 32.74 27.02 1.59
C ALA A 84 32.24 28.33 0.95
N ALA A 85 31.61 28.26 -0.22
CA ALA A 85 31.09 29.43 -0.91
C ALA A 85 29.91 30.10 -0.17
N VAL A 86 29.19 29.35 0.68
CA VAL A 86 28.02 29.86 1.42
C VAL A 86 28.28 30.01 2.93
N ALA A 87 29.39 29.49 3.45
CA ALA A 87 29.75 29.54 4.87
C ALA A 87 29.95 30.95 5.45
N ALA A 88 30.19 31.96 4.60
CA ALA A 88 30.32 33.36 5.02
C ALA A 88 28.96 34.05 5.26
N GLU A 89 27.86 33.46 4.80
CA GLU A 89 26.51 34.03 4.90
C GLU A 89 25.83 33.62 6.22
N ALA A 90 25.07 34.53 6.82
CA ALA A 90 24.29 34.23 8.02
C ALA A 90 23.26 33.12 7.74
N GLY A 91 23.29 32.05 8.53
CA GLY A 91 22.45 30.88 8.35
C GLY A 91 21.39 30.71 9.43
N THR A 92 20.24 30.14 9.08
CA THR A 92 19.20 29.73 10.04
C THR A 92 18.99 28.21 9.99
N PRO A 93 18.80 27.53 11.14
CA PRO A 93 18.55 26.10 11.16
C PRO A 93 17.20 25.75 10.51
N LEU A 94 17.19 24.66 9.74
CA LEU A 94 16.01 24.12 9.06
C LEU A 94 15.95 22.60 9.28
N PRO A 95 14.89 22.07 9.90
CA PRO A 95 14.65 20.63 9.92
C PRO A 95 14.45 20.12 8.49
N VAL A 96 15.17 19.07 8.12
CA VAL A 96 15.05 18.39 6.82
C VAL A 96 14.79 16.91 7.03
N HIS A 97 14.47 16.21 5.94
CA HIS A 97 14.21 14.77 5.93
C HIS A 97 15.31 13.95 6.63
N LEU A 98 14.93 12.75 7.10
CA LEU A 98 15.80 11.85 7.89
C LEU A 98 16.17 12.39 9.29
N ARG A 99 15.35 13.29 9.85
CA ARG A 99 15.55 13.90 11.19
C ARG A 99 16.88 14.66 11.31
N ARG A 100 17.34 15.23 10.20
CA ARG A 100 18.54 16.07 10.14
C ARG A 100 18.14 17.54 10.25
N THR A 101 19.09 18.39 10.63
CA THR A 101 18.89 19.84 10.71
C THR A 101 19.90 20.53 9.81
N ALA A 102 19.48 20.95 8.62
CA ALA A 102 20.30 21.74 7.70
C ALA A 102 20.41 23.20 8.13
N THR A 103 21.28 23.96 7.46
CA THR A 103 21.38 25.41 7.59
C THR A 103 20.95 26.06 6.27
N VAL A 104 20.04 27.04 6.35
CA VAL A 104 19.57 27.82 5.20
C VAL A 104 20.32 29.15 5.17
N HIS A 105 20.94 29.44 4.03
CA HIS A 105 21.67 30.68 3.75
C HIS A 105 20.95 31.45 2.63
N PRO A 106 20.44 32.66 2.88
CA PRO A 106 19.92 33.52 1.82
C PRO A 106 21.08 34.05 0.97
N LEU A 107 21.01 33.89 -0.35
CA LEU A 107 22.05 34.36 -1.29
C LEU A 107 21.64 35.65 -2.04
N GLY A 108 20.44 36.18 -1.79
CA GLY A 108 19.89 37.36 -2.48
C GLY A 108 18.95 37.01 -3.65
N ALA A 109 18.13 37.97 -4.10
CA ALA A 109 17.20 37.83 -5.24
C ALA A 109 16.27 36.59 -5.20
N GLY A 110 15.90 36.10 -4.02
CA GLY A 110 15.05 34.90 -3.87
C GLY A 110 15.79 33.57 -4.00
N ARG A 111 17.13 33.58 -4.15
CA ARG A 111 18.00 32.40 -4.10
C ARG A 111 18.31 32.00 -2.67
N LEU A 112 18.20 30.71 -2.37
CA LEU A 112 18.58 30.12 -1.09
C LEU A 112 19.57 28.97 -1.30
N ALA A 113 20.53 28.82 -0.40
CA ALA A 113 21.33 27.61 -0.26
C ALA A 113 20.95 26.88 1.02
N VAL A 114 20.73 25.57 0.95
CA VAL A 114 20.49 24.71 2.11
C VAL A 114 21.65 23.72 2.22
N VAL A 115 22.38 23.79 3.32
CA VAL A 115 23.59 23.00 3.56
C VAL A 115 23.37 22.08 4.74
N ASP A 116 23.57 20.79 4.52
CA ASP A 116 23.54 19.78 5.58
C ASP A 116 24.72 20.01 6.55
N PRO A 117 24.56 19.97 7.90
CA PRO A 117 25.60 20.25 8.89
C PRO A 117 26.88 19.42 8.74
N ASP A 118 26.77 18.17 8.26
CA ASP A 118 27.92 17.30 8.01
C ASP A 118 28.55 17.52 6.61
N GLY A 119 27.96 18.40 5.80
CA GLY A 119 28.49 18.91 4.53
C GLY A 119 28.21 18.13 3.23
N PRO A 120 27.62 16.93 3.18
CA PRO A 120 27.70 16.15 1.95
C PRO A 120 26.57 16.42 0.96
N SER A 121 25.58 17.26 1.31
CA SER A 121 24.48 17.66 0.41
C SER A 121 24.24 19.17 0.48
N VAL A 122 24.12 19.79 -0.69
CA VAL A 122 23.81 21.21 -0.88
C VAL A 122 22.63 21.35 -1.83
N TYR A 123 21.62 22.11 -1.44
CA TYR A 123 20.49 22.45 -2.29
C TYR A 123 20.52 23.94 -2.61
N LEU A 124 20.54 24.29 -3.89
CA LEU A 124 20.27 25.64 -4.35
C LEU A 124 18.81 25.72 -4.77
N VAL A 125 18.06 26.61 -4.13
CA VAL A 125 16.62 26.80 -4.37
C VAL A 125 16.42 28.17 -5.00
N ASP A 126 15.77 28.19 -6.16
CA ASP A 126 15.30 29.39 -6.84
C ASP A 126 13.81 29.58 -6.56
N ARG A 127 13.43 30.61 -5.82
CA ARG A 127 12.01 30.84 -5.53
C ARG A 127 11.25 31.45 -6.70
N GLU A 128 11.93 32.17 -7.59
CA GLU A 128 11.31 32.84 -8.74
C GLU A 128 10.97 31.83 -9.82
N SER A 129 11.96 31.04 -10.25
CA SER A 129 11.75 29.98 -11.25
C SER A 129 11.19 28.68 -10.64
N ARG A 130 11.05 28.60 -9.32
CA ARG A 130 10.66 27.40 -8.56
C ARG A 130 11.52 26.18 -8.89
N SER A 131 12.80 26.40 -9.17
CA SER A 131 13.75 25.38 -9.59
C SER A 131 14.75 25.04 -8.48
N VAL A 132 15.29 23.83 -8.51
CA VAL A 132 16.15 23.30 -7.44
C VAL A 132 17.32 22.53 -8.04
N LEU A 133 18.53 22.84 -7.57
CA LEU A 133 19.74 22.05 -7.85
C LEU A 133 20.21 21.40 -6.55
N ASN A 134 20.04 20.09 -6.46
CA ASN A 134 20.60 19.25 -5.40
C ASN A 134 21.97 18.71 -5.85
N VAL A 135 22.99 18.93 -5.03
CA VAL A 135 24.35 18.41 -5.23
C VAL A 135 24.75 17.64 -3.98
N THR A 136 24.97 16.35 -4.12
CA THR A 136 25.34 15.44 -3.02
C THR A 136 26.59 14.62 -3.34
N THR A 137 27.13 13.90 -2.37
CA THR A 137 28.27 12.99 -2.55
C THR A 137 27.85 11.52 -2.51
N GLU A 138 28.64 10.62 -3.10
CA GLU A 138 28.32 9.17 -3.08
C GLU A 138 28.10 8.61 -1.66
N ARG A 139 28.85 9.09 -0.67
CA ARG A 139 28.76 8.60 0.72
C ARG A 139 27.50 9.04 1.46
N ALA A 140 26.86 10.12 1.03
CA ALA A 140 25.67 10.65 1.67
C ALA A 140 24.44 10.66 0.77
N ASN A 141 24.60 10.19 -0.46
CA ASN A 141 23.52 10.11 -1.42
C ASN A 141 22.50 9.08 -0.93
N ASP A 142 21.32 9.56 -0.59
CA ASP A 142 20.13 8.73 -0.57
C ASP A 142 19.55 8.73 -2.00
N ILE A 143 19.62 7.58 -2.70
CA ILE A 143 19.10 7.42 -4.08
C ILE A 143 17.62 7.82 -4.21
N ARG A 144 16.93 7.96 -3.08
CA ARG A 144 15.52 8.29 -2.94
C ARG A 144 15.22 9.79 -2.94
N ASP A 145 16.23 10.62 -2.75
CA ASP A 145 16.04 12.06 -2.56
C ASP A 145 15.40 12.72 -3.77
N LEU A 146 15.82 12.38 -5.00
CA LEU A 146 15.17 12.93 -6.20
C LEU A 146 13.66 12.67 -6.18
N ALA A 147 13.24 11.43 -5.89
CA ALA A 147 11.82 11.07 -5.92
C ALA A 147 11.02 11.76 -4.81
N ARG A 148 11.58 11.82 -3.57
CA ARG A 148 10.96 12.53 -2.44
C ARG A 148 10.78 14.01 -2.74
N GLN A 149 11.83 14.67 -3.23
CA GLN A 149 11.79 16.10 -3.49
C GLN A 149 10.93 16.43 -4.71
N ALA A 150 10.98 15.60 -5.76
CA ALA A 150 10.08 15.73 -6.91
C ALA A 150 8.60 15.60 -6.50
N ARG A 151 8.27 14.65 -5.63
CA ARG A 151 6.93 14.53 -5.04
C ARG A 151 6.52 15.82 -4.33
N GLU A 152 7.37 16.40 -3.48
CA GLU A 152 7.01 17.62 -2.76
C GLU A 152 6.74 18.80 -3.71
N LEU A 153 7.50 18.91 -4.80
CA LEU A 153 7.28 19.94 -5.82
C LEU A 153 5.94 19.76 -6.53
N LEU A 154 5.62 18.54 -6.97
CA LEU A 154 4.33 18.20 -7.58
C LEU A 154 3.17 18.43 -6.59
N LEU A 155 3.33 17.99 -5.34
CA LEU A 155 2.35 18.21 -4.28
C LEU A 155 2.11 19.70 -4.03
N THR A 156 3.16 20.53 -4.06
CA THR A 156 3.01 21.97 -3.89
C THR A 156 2.11 22.59 -4.97
N ALA A 157 2.22 22.13 -6.21
CA ALA A 157 1.34 22.57 -7.30
C ALA A 157 -0.12 22.14 -7.06
N MET A 158 -0.34 20.95 -6.50
CA MET A 158 -1.68 20.47 -6.15
C MET A 158 -2.32 21.27 -5.02
N LEU A 159 -1.57 21.55 -3.96
CA LEU A 159 -2.07 22.37 -2.85
C LEU A 159 -2.43 23.79 -3.31
N ALA A 160 -1.69 24.34 -4.28
CA ALA A 160 -2.01 25.62 -4.91
C ALA A 160 -3.31 25.61 -5.74
N ARG A 161 -3.80 24.43 -6.11
CA ARG A 161 -5.08 24.19 -6.80
C ARG A 161 -6.21 23.80 -5.85
N GLY A 162 -6.05 24.04 -4.55
CA GLY A 162 -7.09 23.77 -3.54
C GLY A 162 -7.17 22.35 -3.02
N TYR A 163 -6.25 21.46 -3.42
CA TYR A 163 -6.17 20.11 -2.84
C TYR A 163 -5.67 20.17 -1.40
N ILE A 164 -6.10 19.21 -0.58
CA ILE A 164 -5.65 18.97 0.79
C ILE A 164 -5.12 17.55 0.91
N THR A 165 -4.17 17.32 1.82
CA THR A 165 -3.64 15.97 2.10
C THR A 165 -4.36 15.39 3.31
N LEU A 166 -5.00 14.23 3.19
CA LEU A 166 -5.64 13.56 4.32
C LEU A 166 -4.86 12.30 4.71
N HIS A 167 -4.74 12.06 6.02
CA HIS A 167 -4.23 10.79 6.56
C HIS A 167 -5.32 9.71 6.55
N ALA A 168 -5.74 9.35 5.35
CA ALA A 168 -6.80 8.40 5.04
C ALA A 168 -6.34 7.41 3.96
N ALA A 169 -6.98 6.25 3.92
CA ALA A 169 -6.89 5.33 2.79
C ALA A 169 -8.09 5.53 1.86
N ALA A 170 -8.01 5.05 0.63
CA ALA A 170 -9.09 5.16 -0.35
C ALA A 170 -9.14 3.94 -1.26
N VAL A 171 -10.35 3.46 -1.50
CA VAL A 171 -10.65 2.43 -2.50
C VAL A 171 -11.67 3.01 -3.46
N ALA A 172 -11.43 2.80 -4.75
CA ALA A 172 -12.33 3.22 -5.81
C ALA A 172 -13.08 2.03 -6.40
N HIS A 173 -14.23 2.32 -7.00
CA HIS A 173 -15.02 1.39 -7.79
C HIS A 173 -15.75 2.19 -8.86
N ASP A 174 -15.51 1.88 -10.14
CA ASP A 174 -16.15 2.51 -11.30
C ASP A 174 -16.10 4.07 -11.25
N GLY A 175 -14.96 4.63 -10.84
CA GLY A 175 -14.72 6.07 -10.81
C GLY A 175 -15.24 6.82 -9.56
N GLU A 176 -15.84 6.10 -8.60
CA GLU A 176 -16.29 6.63 -7.31
C GLU A 176 -15.41 6.07 -6.18
N ALA A 177 -15.03 6.91 -5.22
CA ALA A 177 -14.11 6.57 -4.12
C ALA A 177 -14.78 6.67 -2.76
N VAL A 178 -14.49 5.67 -1.92
CA VAL A 178 -14.75 5.70 -0.49
C VAL A 178 -13.44 5.97 0.25
N LEU A 179 -13.43 7.02 1.07
CA LEU A 179 -12.33 7.35 1.97
C LEU A 179 -12.48 6.61 3.30
N PHE A 180 -11.39 6.07 3.82
CA PHE A 180 -11.32 5.46 5.15
C PHE A 180 -10.50 6.35 6.08
N ALA A 181 -11.18 7.05 6.99
CA ALA A 181 -10.62 8.07 7.86
C ALA A 181 -10.72 7.70 9.34
N GLY A 182 -9.93 8.35 10.19
CA GLY A 182 -9.96 8.14 11.64
C GLY A 182 -8.58 8.08 12.28
N ASN A 183 -8.55 7.96 13.59
CA ASN A 183 -7.32 7.99 14.38
C ASN A 183 -6.41 6.78 14.13
N LYS A 184 -5.15 6.87 14.59
CA LYS A 184 -4.23 5.72 14.56
C LYS A 184 -4.87 4.54 15.32
N GLY A 185 -4.84 3.36 14.71
CA GLY A 185 -5.43 2.14 15.28
C GLY A 185 -6.92 1.92 15.00
N ALA A 186 -7.62 2.87 14.36
CA ALA A 186 -9.05 2.74 14.05
C ALA A 186 -9.39 1.59 13.04
N GLY A 187 -8.39 1.09 12.32
CA GLY A 187 -8.57 0.02 11.33
C GLY A 187 -8.64 0.49 9.87
N LYS A 188 -8.24 1.74 9.55
CA LYS A 188 -8.23 2.30 8.18
C LYS A 188 -7.58 1.37 7.16
N THR A 189 -6.31 1.05 7.36
CA THR A 189 -5.51 0.18 6.48
C THR A 189 -6.07 -1.23 6.41
N THR A 190 -6.58 -1.76 7.53
CA THR A 190 -7.18 -3.10 7.56
C THR A 190 -8.46 -3.16 6.74
N LEU A 191 -9.37 -2.20 6.93
CA LEU A 191 -10.62 -2.15 6.17
C LEU A 191 -10.37 -1.80 4.69
N SER A 192 -9.49 -0.86 4.38
CA SER A 192 -9.22 -0.50 2.98
C SER A 192 -8.60 -1.66 2.20
N LEU A 193 -7.66 -2.40 2.80
CA LEU A 193 -7.08 -3.59 2.14
C LEU A 193 -8.12 -4.71 2.02
N LYS A 194 -8.96 -4.94 3.04
CA LYS A 194 -10.06 -5.90 2.94
C LYS A 194 -11.05 -5.52 1.83
N GLN A 195 -11.33 -4.22 1.69
CA GLN A 195 -12.24 -3.71 0.68
C GLN A 195 -11.75 -3.94 -0.75
N LEU A 196 -10.43 -4.06 -0.97
CA LEU A 196 -9.85 -4.41 -2.27
C LEU A 196 -10.12 -5.86 -2.70
N GLU A 197 -10.60 -6.71 -1.79
CA GLU A 197 -11.07 -8.06 -2.14
C GLU A 197 -12.47 -8.04 -2.78
N ALA A 198 -13.19 -6.91 -2.70
CA ALA A 198 -14.49 -6.77 -3.33
C ALA A 198 -14.36 -6.75 -4.87
N PRO A 199 -15.34 -7.32 -5.60
CA PRO A 199 -15.31 -7.31 -7.06
C PRO A 199 -15.20 -5.89 -7.61
N ARG A 200 -14.34 -5.70 -8.62
CA ARG A 200 -14.07 -4.42 -9.30
C ARG A 200 -13.52 -3.31 -8.41
N ALA A 201 -13.10 -3.61 -7.19
CA ALA A 201 -12.39 -2.65 -6.37
C ALA A 201 -11.03 -2.28 -7.00
N GLU A 202 -10.69 -1.01 -6.96
CA GLU A 202 -9.46 -0.44 -7.50
C GLU A 202 -8.67 0.22 -6.36
N TYR A 203 -7.36 0.01 -6.38
CA TYR A 203 -6.47 0.66 -5.43
C TYR A 203 -6.30 2.13 -5.80
N LEU A 204 -6.71 3.04 -4.92
CA LEU A 204 -6.47 4.48 -5.08
C LEU A 204 -5.35 4.96 -4.17
N GLY A 205 -5.38 4.64 -2.88
CA GLY A 205 -4.32 5.09 -1.98
C GLY A 205 -4.39 4.46 -0.59
N ASN A 206 -3.24 4.38 0.06
CA ASN A 206 -3.13 3.92 1.43
C ASN A 206 -2.30 4.92 2.27
N ASP A 207 -2.63 5.05 3.55
CA ASP A 207 -2.09 6.01 4.51
C ASP A 207 -2.39 7.47 4.18
N ARG A 208 -2.08 7.95 2.97
CA ARG A 208 -2.40 9.32 2.54
C ARG A 208 -3.04 9.36 1.16
N VAL A 209 -3.90 10.34 0.99
CA VAL A 209 -4.54 10.73 -0.28
C VAL A 209 -4.64 12.24 -0.37
N LEU A 210 -4.80 12.75 -1.58
CA LEU A 210 -5.20 14.13 -1.80
C LEU A 210 -6.70 14.17 -2.08
N VAL A 211 -7.37 15.20 -1.57
CA VAL A 211 -8.77 15.51 -1.87
C VAL A 211 -8.83 16.95 -2.37
N GLY A 212 -9.54 17.23 -3.45
CA GLY A 212 -9.61 18.58 -4.01
C GLY A 212 -10.76 18.78 -4.98
N PRO A 213 -10.89 19.98 -5.56
CA PRO A 213 -12.01 20.30 -6.45
C PRO A 213 -11.95 19.45 -7.73
N GLY A 214 -13.05 18.74 -7.99
CA GLY A 214 -13.28 18.04 -9.26
C GLY A 214 -13.93 18.95 -10.32
N PRO A 215 -13.93 18.54 -11.60
CA PRO A 215 -14.42 19.36 -12.71
C PRO A 215 -15.92 19.72 -12.61
N ASP A 216 -16.73 18.84 -12.01
CA ASP A 216 -18.19 19.00 -11.90
C ASP A 216 -18.63 19.70 -10.59
N GLY A 217 -17.70 20.36 -9.89
CA GLY A 217 -17.96 20.99 -8.59
C GLY A 217 -18.06 20.00 -7.40
N GLY A 218 -17.88 18.71 -7.67
CA GLY A 218 -17.64 17.68 -6.66
C GLY A 218 -16.21 17.71 -6.14
N LEU A 219 -15.84 16.68 -5.37
CA LEU A 219 -14.47 16.48 -4.91
C LEU A 219 -13.87 15.26 -5.61
N ASP A 220 -12.63 15.36 -6.03
CA ASP A 220 -11.83 14.24 -6.52
C ASP A 220 -10.85 13.78 -5.44
N VAL A 221 -10.58 12.48 -5.43
CA VAL A 221 -9.57 11.83 -4.60
C VAL A 221 -8.41 11.39 -5.50
N LEU A 222 -7.19 11.70 -5.11
CA LEU A 222 -5.97 11.31 -5.80
C LEU A 222 -5.00 10.54 -4.88
N PRO A 223 -4.24 9.58 -5.41
CA PRO A 223 -3.16 8.91 -4.69
C PRO A 223 -2.10 9.89 -4.21
N TYR A 224 -1.62 9.74 -2.96
CA TYR A 224 -0.36 10.39 -2.54
C TYR A 224 0.83 9.52 -2.94
N ALA A 225 1.83 10.07 -3.61
CA ALA A 225 2.99 9.32 -4.14
C ALA A 225 3.93 8.79 -3.04
N MET A 226 3.49 7.75 -2.32
CA MET A 226 4.25 7.08 -1.27
C MET A 226 3.95 5.58 -1.23
N SER A 227 4.91 4.81 -0.74
CA SER A 227 4.71 3.38 -0.42
C SER A 227 3.69 3.19 0.69
N ALA A 228 2.92 2.11 0.60
CA ALA A 228 2.03 1.67 1.68
C ALA A 228 2.85 1.02 2.80
N ARG A 229 2.61 1.43 4.06
CA ARG A 229 3.27 0.84 5.24
C ARG A 229 2.29 0.01 6.06
N ILE A 230 2.34 -1.31 5.87
CA ILE A 230 1.37 -2.28 6.40
C ILE A 230 1.93 -2.92 7.67
N GLY A 231 1.26 -2.72 8.81
CA GLY A 231 1.70 -3.31 10.07
C GLY A 231 1.35 -4.79 10.24
N GLY A 232 2.10 -5.49 11.09
CA GLY A 232 1.90 -6.92 11.39
C GLY A 232 0.46 -7.30 11.73
N GLY A 233 -0.25 -6.50 12.54
CA GLY A 233 -1.67 -6.74 12.86
C GLY A 233 -2.59 -6.68 11.64
N THR A 234 -2.28 -5.85 10.63
CA THR A 234 -3.04 -5.84 9.37
C THR A 234 -2.68 -7.04 8.49
N LEU A 235 -1.41 -7.46 8.48
CA LEU A 235 -0.96 -8.65 7.74
C LEU A 235 -1.64 -9.93 8.22
N GLN A 236 -1.96 -10.04 9.52
CA GLN A 236 -2.73 -11.16 10.08
C GLN A 236 -4.13 -11.29 9.47
N HIS A 237 -4.74 -10.17 9.07
CA HIS A 237 -6.06 -10.15 8.44
C HIS A 237 -6.00 -10.28 6.91
N HIS A 238 -4.82 -10.47 6.32
CA HIS A 238 -4.64 -10.49 4.87
C HIS A 238 -3.70 -11.61 4.39
N PRO A 239 -4.20 -12.86 4.27
CA PRO A 239 -3.38 -14.04 3.94
C PRO A 239 -2.56 -13.94 2.63
N VAL A 240 -3.06 -13.21 1.64
CA VAL A 240 -2.31 -12.92 0.39
C VAL A 240 -1.01 -12.18 0.66
N LEU A 241 -1.08 -11.08 1.41
CA LEU A 241 0.09 -10.25 1.68
C LEU A 241 1.07 -11.06 2.51
N ARG A 242 0.56 -11.83 3.49
CA ARG A 242 1.37 -12.73 4.33
C ARG A 242 2.09 -13.82 3.52
N SER A 243 1.40 -14.49 2.59
CA SER A 243 2.01 -15.54 1.76
C SER A 243 3.08 -15.02 0.79
N HIS A 244 2.94 -13.78 0.32
CA HIS A 244 3.95 -13.16 -0.53
C HIS A 244 5.20 -12.71 0.25
N LEU A 245 5.14 -12.53 1.58
CA LEU A 245 6.33 -12.19 2.40
C LEU A 245 7.47 -13.20 2.24
N HIS A 246 7.17 -14.50 2.22
CA HIS A 246 8.17 -15.55 2.07
C HIS A 246 8.85 -15.56 0.68
N ALA A 247 8.14 -15.09 -0.35
CA ALA A 247 8.71 -14.93 -1.70
C ALA A 247 9.51 -13.62 -1.84
N PHE A 248 9.13 -12.58 -1.09
CA PHE A 248 9.78 -11.27 -1.12
C PHE A 248 11.06 -11.18 -0.28
N ASP A 249 11.20 -11.96 0.79
CA ASP A 249 12.48 -12.12 1.51
C ASP A 249 13.61 -12.54 0.54
N HIS A 250 13.30 -13.33 -0.49
CA HIS A 250 14.25 -13.69 -1.54
C HIS A 250 14.40 -12.64 -2.65
N PHE A 251 13.34 -11.89 -2.96
CA PHE A 251 13.36 -10.88 -4.02
C PHE A 251 14.10 -9.58 -3.60
N HIS A 252 13.92 -9.13 -2.35
CA HIS A 252 14.65 -7.97 -1.81
C HIS A 252 16.09 -8.29 -1.42
N ALA A 253 16.37 -9.50 -0.91
CA ALA A 253 17.73 -9.96 -0.63
C ALA A 253 18.61 -10.06 -1.89
N ALA A 254 18.00 -10.25 -3.07
CA ALA A 254 18.73 -10.31 -4.34
C ALA A 254 19.11 -8.93 -4.91
N ILE A 255 18.52 -7.83 -4.41
CA ILE A 255 18.67 -6.49 -5.02
C ILE A 255 19.31 -5.46 -4.07
N LEU A 256 19.26 -5.66 -2.74
CA LEU A 256 19.81 -4.70 -1.76
C LEU A 256 20.80 -5.35 -0.77
N PRO A 257 21.93 -4.70 -0.44
CA PRO A 257 22.78 -5.08 0.69
C PRO A 257 21.97 -5.17 1.99
N LEU A 258 22.30 -6.12 2.86
CA LEU A 258 21.63 -6.45 4.13
C LEU A 258 21.43 -5.27 5.10
N GLU A 259 22.21 -4.20 4.92
CA GLU A 259 22.20 -2.98 5.75
C GLU A 259 21.10 -1.99 5.30
N ASP A 260 20.61 -2.11 4.05
CA ASP A 260 19.53 -1.32 3.46
C ASP A 260 18.19 -2.07 3.42
N GLN A 261 18.17 -3.31 3.90
CA GLN A 261 16.97 -4.12 4.02
C GLN A 261 16.16 -3.61 5.20
N PHE A 262 15.09 -2.87 4.89
CA PHE A 262 14.13 -2.32 5.85
C PHE A 262 13.45 -3.41 6.68
N ILE A 263 14.12 -3.88 7.73
CA ILE A 263 13.48 -4.40 8.94
C ILE A 263 13.81 -3.41 10.06
N HIS A 264 13.22 -2.21 9.97
CA HIS A 264 13.12 -1.34 11.12
C HIS A 264 11.64 -1.06 11.41
N GLN A 265 11.16 -1.70 12.49
CA GLN A 265 9.86 -1.52 13.15
C GLN A 265 8.64 -2.14 12.46
N ASP A 266 8.32 -3.40 12.78
CA ASP A 266 6.97 -4.02 12.79
C ASP A 266 6.02 -3.85 11.56
N LYS A 267 6.50 -3.33 10.43
CA LYS A 267 5.69 -2.99 9.24
C LYS A 267 6.39 -3.30 7.92
N LEU A 268 5.62 -3.84 6.98
CA LEU A 268 5.99 -4.09 5.59
C LEU A 268 5.79 -2.82 4.74
N GLU A 269 6.79 -2.43 3.96
CA GLU A 269 6.67 -1.34 2.98
C GLU A 269 6.53 -1.90 1.56
N LEU A 270 5.47 -1.51 0.84
CA LEU A 270 5.23 -1.90 -0.55
C LEU A 270 4.95 -0.68 -1.41
N SER A 271 5.58 -0.58 -2.57
CA SER A 271 5.17 0.42 -3.57
C SER A 271 3.74 0.14 -4.05
N PRO A 272 2.99 1.16 -4.51
CA PRO A 272 1.64 0.94 -5.04
C PRO A 272 1.61 -0.04 -6.22
N GLY A 273 2.66 -0.06 -7.05
CA GLY A 273 2.81 -1.03 -8.15
C GLY A 273 3.05 -2.46 -7.68
N GLU A 274 3.76 -2.67 -6.57
CA GLU A 274 3.91 -4.00 -5.96
C GLU A 274 2.60 -4.44 -5.30
N LEU A 275 1.96 -3.55 -4.56
CA LEU A 275 0.72 -3.85 -3.84
C LEU A 275 -0.41 -4.25 -4.80
N THR A 276 -0.65 -3.47 -5.86
CA THR A 276 -1.66 -3.78 -6.89
C THR A 276 -1.39 -5.10 -7.59
N ARG A 277 -0.12 -5.41 -7.90
CA ARG A 277 0.28 -6.69 -8.50
C ARG A 277 0.03 -7.88 -7.57
N ILE A 278 0.39 -7.76 -6.28
CA ILE A 278 0.21 -8.83 -5.28
C ILE A 278 -1.28 -9.10 -5.04
N LEU A 279 -2.08 -8.02 -4.93
CA LEU A 279 -3.51 -8.11 -4.70
C LEU A 279 -4.28 -8.49 -5.97
N GLY A 280 -3.73 -8.24 -7.15
CA GLY A 280 -4.40 -8.50 -8.43
C GLY A 280 -5.51 -7.50 -8.73
N VAL A 281 -5.37 -6.25 -8.26
CA VAL A 281 -6.38 -5.19 -8.41
C VAL A 281 -5.87 -4.07 -9.32
N PRO A 282 -6.76 -3.36 -10.04
CA PRO A 282 -6.38 -2.21 -10.85
C PRO A 282 -5.86 -1.06 -9.98
N PHE A 283 -5.03 -0.22 -10.57
CA PHE A 283 -4.65 1.06 -10.00
C PHE A 283 -5.60 2.16 -10.50
N CYS A 284 -6.16 2.95 -9.59
CA CYS A 284 -7.03 4.08 -9.89
C CYS A 284 -6.27 5.41 -9.66
N PRO A 285 -5.97 6.18 -10.73
CA PRO A 285 -5.24 7.44 -10.60
C PRO A 285 -6.09 8.59 -10.07
N THR A 286 -7.41 8.50 -10.19
CA THR A 286 -8.38 9.51 -9.73
C THR A 286 -9.78 8.92 -9.66
N ALA A 287 -10.55 9.31 -8.65
CA ALA A 287 -11.97 9.00 -8.55
C ALA A 287 -12.70 10.08 -7.76
N ARG A 288 -14.00 10.25 -8.02
CA ARG A 288 -14.86 11.21 -7.32
C ARG A 288 -15.11 10.74 -5.88
N LEU A 289 -15.08 11.65 -4.92
CA LEU A 289 -15.43 11.34 -3.54
C LEU A 289 -16.92 11.03 -3.40
N GLN A 290 -17.23 9.78 -3.06
CA GLN A 290 -18.59 9.31 -2.82
C GLN A 290 -18.97 9.39 -1.34
N ALA A 291 -18.06 8.98 -0.44
CA ALA A 291 -18.31 8.94 1.00
C ALA A 291 -17.02 8.88 1.83
N VAL A 292 -17.15 9.21 3.11
CA VAL A 292 -16.11 9.02 4.14
C VAL A 292 -16.60 8.01 5.18
N VAL A 293 -15.84 6.93 5.34
CA VAL A 293 -16.08 5.84 6.28
C VAL A 293 -15.10 5.94 7.45
N TRP A 294 -15.64 5.80 8.67
CA TRP A 294 -14.92 5.88 9.93
C TRP A 294 -14.93 4.50 10.60
N PRO A 295 -13.95 3.63 10.33
CA PRO A 295 -13.93 2.30 10.90
C PRO A 295 -13.59 2.30 12.39
N SER A 296 -14.14 1.31 13.09
CA SER A 296 -13.77 0.91 14.45
C SER A 296 -13.65 -0.62 14.46
N LEU A 297 -12.43 -1.11 14.24
CA LEU A 297 -12.16 -2.54 14.11
C LEU A 297 -12.32 -3.27 15.46
N GLN A 298 -13.13 -4.33 15.48
CA GLN A 298 -13.21 -5.25 16.61
C GLN A 298 -12.31 -6.46 16.37
N THR A 299 -11.25 -6.59 17.17
CA THR A 299 -10.32 -7.73 17.11
C THR A 299 -10.77 -8.83 18.09
N GLY A 300 -10.77 -10.10 17.65
CA GLY A 300 -10.95 -11.26 18.55
C GLY A 300 -12.37 -11.81 18.73
N LYS A 301 -13.35 -11.43 17.89
CA LYS A 301 -14.65 -12.10 17.82
C LYS A 301 -14.88 -12.61 16.40
N ALA A 302 -14.82 -13.92 16.22
CA ALA A 302 -15.28 -14.54 14.99
C ALA A 302 -16.77 -14.89 15.11
N GLY A 303 -17.55 -14.60 14.07
CA GLY A 303 -19.02 -14.54 14.16
C GLY A 303 -19.55 -13.20 14.69
N GLY A 304 -18.73 -12.14 14.67
CA GLY A 304 -19.18 -10.79 15.00
C GLY A 304 -20.50 -10.48 14.30
N GLY A 305 -21.49 -10.03 15.08
CA GLY A 305 -22.79 -9.65 14.57
C GLY A 305 -22.69 -8.63 13.42
N PRO A 306 -23.81 -8.33 12.75
CA PRO A 306 -23.82 -7.37 11.65
C PRO A 306 -23.11 -6.08 12.08
N ALA A 307 -22.31 -5.51 11.17
CA ALA A 307 -21.59 -4.29 11.44
C ALA A 307 -22.56 -3.18 11.89
N GLU A 308 -22.22 -2.52 13.00
CA GLU A 308 -23.04 -1.46 13.56
C GLU A 308 -22.70 -0.14 12.89
N THR A 309 -23.72 0.68 12.63
CA THR A 309 -23.55 1.97 11.95
C THR A 309 -23.95 3.13 12.85
N SER A 310 -23.24 4.24 12.72
CA SER A 310 -23.61 5.52 13.30
C SER A 310 -23.16 6.66 12.39
N VAL A 311 -23.60 7.89 12.70
CA VAL A 311 -23.15 9.09 12.00
C VAL A 311 -22.23 9.86 12.96
N PRO A 312 -20.97 10.12 12.60
CA PRO A 312 -20.11 10.99 13.39
C PRO A 312 -20.70 12.40 13.45
N THR A 313 -20.49 13.11 14.56
CA THR A 313 -20.91 14.51 14.68
C THR A 313 -20.07 15.41 13.77
N GLU A 314 -20.68 16.43 13.19
CA GLU A 314 -20.01 17.39 12.30
C GLU A 314 -18.76 17.99 12.96
N ASP A 315 -18.85 18.36 14.25
CA ASP A 315 -17.71 18.89 15.01
C ASP A 315 -16.50 17.91 15.05
N LYS A 316 -16.75 16.60 15.16
CA LYS A 316 -15.68 15.59 15.18
C LYS A 316 -15.06 15.43 13.80
N ILE A 317 -15.87 15.49 12.75
CA ILE A 317 -15.41 15.39 11.37
C ILE A 317 -14.53 16.60 11.02
N CYS A 318 -15.03 17.81 11.28
CA CYS A 318 -14.29 19.04 11.03
C CYS A 318 -13.00 19.10 11.85
N ALA A 319 -13.03 18.77 13.14
CA ALA A 319 -11.83 18.75 13.97
C ALA A 319 -10.78 17.77 13.43
N TYR A 320 -11.18 16.56 13.05
CA TYR A 320 -10.28 15.57 12.46
C TYR A 320 -9.71 16.05 11.13
N LEU A 321 -10.56 16.53 10.21
CA LEU A 321 -10.13 16.99 8.90
C LEU A 321 -9.18 18.18 9.03
N GLU A 322 -9.45 19.13 9.92
CA GLU A 322 -8.54 20.25 10.18
C GLU A 322 -7.19 19.81 10.76
N GLU A 323 -7.19 18.80 11.62
CA GLU A 323 -5.97 18.22 12.17
C GLU A 323 -5.14 17.55 11.07
N VAL A 324 -5.77 16.75 10.20
CA VAL A 324 -5.04 15.91 9.23
C VAL A 324 -4.78 16.58 7.87
N ALA A 325 -5.59 17.57 7.46
CA ALA A 325 -5.55 18.21 6.13
C ALA A 325 -4.23 18.92 5.79
N LEU A 326 -3.45 19.25 6.83
CA LEU A 326 -2.29 20.12 6.75
C LEU A 326 -1.04 19.49 7.37
N VAL A 327 -1.07 18.20 7.73
CA VAL A 327 0.05 17.57 8.43
C VAL A 327 1.26 17.48 7.50
N PRO A 328 2.44 17.96 7.93
CA PRO A 328 3.69 17.80 7.20
C PRO A 328 3.93 16.34 6.79
N ASP A 329 4.73 16.15 5.74
CA ASP A 329 5.15 14.81 5.33
C ASP A 329 5.81 14.08 6.53
N PRO A 330 5.44 12.82 6.83
CA PRO A 330 5.99 12.08 7.96
C PRO A 330 7.50 11.81 7.84
N ASP A 331 8.04 11.86 6.61
CA ASP A 331 9.47 11.67 6.34
C ASP A 331 10.28 12.97 6.54
N GLY A 332 9.60 14.10 6.82
CA GLY A 332 10.22 15.41 6.99
C GLY A 332 10.68 16.04 5.68
N SER A 333 10.21 15.58 4.52
CA SER A 333 10.55 16.11 3.19
C SER A 333 9.91 17.45 2.86
N GLY A 334 8.85 17.84 3.58
CA GLY A 334 8.08 19.06 3.32
C GLY A 334 8.86 20.37 3.39
N TRP A 335 10.08 20.37 3.95
CA TRP A 335 10.94 21.56 4.07
C TRP A 335 11.13 22.32 2.74
N LEU A 336 11.26 21.61 1.62
CA LEU A 336 11.47 22.24 0.31
C LEU A 336 10.24 23.03 -0.15
N ARG A 337 9.05 22.49 0.13
CA ARG A 337 7.77 23.18 -0.12
C ARG A 337 7.70 24.48 0.67
N GLU A 338 8.10 24.46 1.95
CA GLU A 338 8.09 25.65 2.81
C GLU A 338 8.98 26.76 2.24
N LEU A 339 10.19 26.41 1.79
CA LEU A 339 11.13 27.37 1.18
C LEU A 339 10.62 27.97 -0.13
N LEU A 340 9.91 27.17 -0.94
CA LEU A 340 9.33 27.62 -2.21
C LEU A 340 8.03 28.42 -2.03
N GLY A 341 7.70 28.83 -0.81
CA GLY A 341 6.48 29.57 -0.50
C GLY A 341 5.21 28.73 -0.70
N GLY A 342 5.35 27.41 -0.70
CA GLY A 342 4.24 26.47 -0.79
C GLY A 342 3.43 26.49 0.50
N ILE A 343 2.45 27.39 0.54
CA ILE A 343 1.19 27.34 1.30
C ILE A 343 1.28 26.47 2.57
N ASN A 344 1.96 26.98 3.60
CA ASN A 344 1.70 26.58 4.99
C ASN A 344 0.54 27.40 5.60
N HIS A 345 -0.23 28.10 4.77
CA HIS A 345 -1.36 28.93 5.18
C HIS A 345 -2.65 28.30 4.67
N ARG A 346 -3.65 28.13 5.55
CA ARG A 346 -5.01 27.77 5.14
C ARG A 346 -5.47 28.76 4.06
N THR A 347 -5.49 28.34 2.80
CA THR A 347 -6.14 29.14 1.76
C THR A 347 -7.65 29.00 1.92
N GLU A 348 -8.39 29.98 1.43
CA GLU A 348 -9.86 29.91 1.38
C GLU A 348 -10.33 28.66 0.62
N GLU A 349 -9.56 28.26 -0.40
CA GLU A 349 -9.84 27.08 -1.21
C GLU A 349 -9.65 25.78 -0.42
N MET A 350 -8.56 25.64 0.34
CA MET A 350 -8.35 24.47 1.21
C MET A 350 -9.44 24.36 2.28
N VAL A 351 -9.84 25.49 2.89
CA VAL A 351 -10.95 25.51 3.85
C VAL A 351 -12.27 25.10 3.20
N ARG A 352 -12.51 25.50 1.94
CA ARG A 352 -13.67 25.06 1.16
C ARG A 352 -13.63 23.54 0.94
N THR A 353 -12.49 23.00 0.53
CA THR A 353 -12.30 21.55 0.33
C THR A 353 -12.56 20.77 1.62
N ILE A 354 -12.06 21.24 2.77
CA ILE A 354 -12.32 20.62 4.09
C ILE A 354 -13.82 20.59 4.38
N ARG A 355 -14.53 21.71 4.20
CA ARG A 355 -15.98 21.81 4.45
C ARG A 355 -16.79 20.93 3.50
N GLN A 356 -16.43 20.89 2.22
CA GLN A 356 -17.08 20.01 1.25
C GLN A 356 -16.85 18.53 1.59
N THR A 357 -15.65 18.19 2.06
CA THR A 357 -15.32 16.82 2.51
C THR A 357 -16.15 16.45 3.73
N ALA A 358 -16.32 17.38 4.68
CA ALA A 358 -17.17 17.18 5.86
C ALA A 358 -18.66 17.03 5.51
N ALA A 359 -19.12 17.72 4.46
CA ALA A 359 -20.49 17.65 3.96
C ALA A 359 -20.78 16.44 3.07
N ALA A 360 -19.75 15.74 2.57
CA ALA A 360 -19.90 14.48 1.85
C ALA A 360 -20.55 13.42 2.76
N PRO A 361 -21.20 12.37 2.22
CA PRO A 361 -21.79 11.30 3.03
C PRO A 361 -20.81 10.71 4.05
N GLN A 362 -21.20 10.68 5.32
CA GLN A 362 -20.37 10.20 6.44
C GLN A 362 -20.97 8.93 7.03
N LEU A 363 -20.13 7.93 7.32
CA LEU A 363 -20.56 6.67 7.92
C LEU A 363 -19.52 6.15 8.91
N ALA A 364 -19.86 6.09 10.19
CA ALA A 364 -19.07 5.33 11.16
C ALA A 364 -19.55 3.88 11.18
N VAL A 365 -18.59 2.94 11.14
CA VAL A 365 -18.86 1.51 11.09
C VAL A 365 -18.01 0.79 12.13
N THR A 366 -18.63 -0.06 12.94
CA THR A 366 -17.95 -0.89 13.94
C THR A 366 -18.20 -2.37 13.65
N GLY A 367 -17.15 -3.18 13.63
CA GLY A 367 -17.28 -4.62 13.40
C GLY A 367 -15.98 -5.31 13.00
N THR A 368 -16.10 -6.53 12.49
CA THR A 368 -14.98 -7.26 11.85
C THR A 368 -14.69 -6.65 10.47
N ALA A 369 -13.48 -6.87 9.94
CA ALA A 369 -13.12 -6.35 8.62
C ALA A 369 -14.08 -6.83 7.52
N ASP A 370 -14.48 -8.11 7.54
CA ASP A 370 -15.41 -8.70 6.58
C ASP A 370 -16.79 -8.05 6.66
N ALA A 371 -17.38 -7.98 7.86
CA ALA A 371 -18.73 -7.43 8.04
C ALA A 371 -18.79 -5.94 7.65
N MET A 372 -17.73 -5.17 7.95
CA MET A 372 -17.62 -3.77 7.55
C MET A 372 -17.47 -3.64 6.03
N SER A 373 -16.61 -4.44 5.40
CA SER A 373 -16.40 -4.43 3.94
C SER A 373 -17.68 -4.78 3.18
N ASP A 374 -18.41 -5.81 3.63
CA ASP A 374 -19.69 -6.20 3.04
C ASP A 374 -20.76 -5.11 3.17
N LEU A 375 -20.76 -4.37 4.29
CA LEU A 375 -21.67 -3.27 4.51
C LEU A 375 -21.34 -2.08 3.60
N VAL A 376 -20.06 -1.70 3.52
CA VAL A 376 -19.59 -0.60 2.66
C VAL A 376 -19.88 -0.92 1.19
N THR A 377 -19.56 -2.14 0.74
CA THR A 377 -19.83 -2.60 -0.62
C THR A 377 -21.32 -2.51 -0.95
N ARG A 378 -22.21 -3.11 -0.14
CA ARG A 378 -23.66 -3.08 -0.39
C ARG A 378 -24.25 -1.67 -0.38
N ARG A 379 -23.66 -0.76 0.41
CA ARG A 379 -24.18 0.61 0.55
C ARG A 379 -23.76 1.52 -0.58
N TYR A 380 -22.49 1.45 -0.99
CA TYR A 380 -21.91 2.42 -1.93
C TYR A 380 -21.73 1.84 -3.33
N TRP A 381 -21.62 0.52 -3.45
CA TRP A 381 -21.46 -0.21 -4.72
C TRP A 381 -22.48 -1.38 -4.80
N PRO A 382 -23.80 -1.09 -4.75
CA PRO A 382 -24.84 -2.13 -4.74
C PRO A 382 -24.88 -2.95 -6.04
N ASP A 383 -24.41 -2.36 -7.15
CA ASP A 383 -24.30 -3.01 -8.46
C ASP A 383 -22.99 -3.80 -8.63
N ALA A 384 -22.10 -3.75 -7.64
CA ALA A 384 -20.95 -4.64 -7.62
C ALA A 384 -21.49 -6.08 -7.60
N PRO A 385 -21.06 -6.95 -8.53
CA PRO A 385 -21.48 -8.33 -8.49
C PRO A 385 -21.11 -8.89 -7.10
N PRO A 386 -21.97 -9.68 -6.45
CA PRO A 386 -21.59 -10.31 -5.20
C PRO A 386 -20.29 -11.11 -5.43
N SER A 387 -19.42 -11.13 -4.43
CA SER A 387 -18.27 -12.06 -4.44
C SER A 387 -18.80 -13.44 -4.85
N PRO A 388 -18.24 -14.07 -5.89
CA PRO A 388 -18.79 -15.32 -6.39
C PRO A 388 -18.82 -16.32 -5.24
N ASP A 389 -20.03 -16.77 -4.87
CA ASP A 389 -20.21 -17.75 -3.80
C ASP A 389 -20.17 -19.15 -4.43
N PRO A 390 -19.07 -19.91 -4.25
CA PRO A 390 -18.93 -21.22 -4.89
C PRO A 390 -19.99 -22.23 -4.45
N ARG A 391 -20.66 -21.98 -3.33
CA ARG A 391 -21.78 -22.80 -2.82
C ARG A 391 -22.99 -22.75 -3.75
N THR A 392 -23.10 -21.71 -4.58
CA THR A 392 -24.20 -21.54 -5.55
C THR A 392 -23.92 -22.20 -6.91
N TRP A 393 -22.71 -22.72 -7.12
CA TRP A 393 -22.31 -23.25 -8.43
C TRP A 393 -22.76 -24.70 -8.61
N ALA A 394 -23.48 -24.96 -9.70
CA ALA A 394 -23.86 -26.32 -10.08
C ALA A 394 -22.61 -27.15 -10.41
N ARG A 395 -22.31 -28.13 -9.54
CA ARG A 395 -21.16 -29.04 -9.66
C ARG A 395 -21.61 -30.46 -9.33
N PRO A 396 -21.04 -31.49 -9.99
CA PRO A 396 -21.27 -32.87 -9.58
C PRO A 396 -20.59 -33.13 -8.22
N VAL A 397 -20.99 -34.23 -7.57
CA VAL A 397 -20.20 -34.79 -6.48
C VAL A 397 -18.83 -35.19 -7.03
N LEU A 398 -17.78 -34.83 -6.30
CA LEU A 398 -16.40 -35.16 -6.65
C LEU A 398 -15.93 -36.30 -5.73
N ASP A 399 -15.64 -37.45 -6.34
CA ASP A 399 -15.11 -38.61 -5.63
C ASP A 399 -13.57 -38.54 -5.56
N ALA A 400 -13.03 -39.11 -4.48
CA ALA A 400 -11.61 -39.33 -4.30
C ALA A 400 -11.36 -40.60 -3.47
N ASP A 401 -10.26 -41.28 -3.72
CA ASP A 401 -9.87 -42.48 -2.95
C ASP A 401 -8.77 -42.13 -1.96
N LEU A 402 -8.93 -42.54 -0.69
CA LEU A 402 -7.82 -42.44 0.27
C LEU A 402 -6.67 -43.34 -0.16
N VAL A 403 -5.52 -42.76 -0.48
CA VAL A 403 -4.29 -43.50 -0.81
C VAL A 403 -3.37 -43.66 0.40
N CYS A 404 -3.58 -42.83 1.43
CA CYS A 404 -2.92 -42.93 2.71
C CYS A 404 -3.89 -42.49 3.81
N VAL A 405 -3.91 -43.18 4.94
CA VAL A 405 -4.65 -42.79 6.14
C VAL A 405 -3.66 -42.46 7.25
N MET A 406 -3.90 -41.37 7.97
CA MET A 406 -2.96 -40.83 8.95
C MET A 406 -3.53 -40.88 10.37
N HIS A 407 -2.61 -40.98 11.35
CA HIS A 407 -2.85 -40.78 12.78
C HIS A 407 -2.12 -39.51 13.26
N HIS A 408 -1.80 -38.57 12.36
CA HIS A 408 -1.03 -37.39 12.70
C HIS A 408 -1.93 -36.35 13.36
N VAL A 409 -1.44 -35.81 14.47
CA VAL A 409 -2.08 -34.78 15.29
C VAL A 409 -1.10 -33.63 15.45
N ARG A 410 -1.60 -32.40 15.30
CA ARG A 410 -0.87 -31.17 15.62
C ARG A 410 -1.71 -30.32 16.55
N GLU A 411 -1.05 -29.70 17.53
CA GLU A 411 -1.64 -28.82 18.54
C GLU A 411 -1.04 -27.41 18.48
N ASP A 412 -0.14 -27.16 17.52
CA ASP A 412 0.67 -25.95 17.37
C ASP A 412 0.86 -25.59 15.88
N ARG A 413 -0.12 -25.93 15.03
CA ARG A 413 0.06 -25.92 13.58
C ARG A 413 0.16 -24.53 12.96
N GLY A 414 -0.44 -23.50 13.56
CA GLY A 414 -0.52 -22.15 12.98
C GLY A 414 -1.16 -22.12 11.59
N LEU A 415 -2.12 -23.01 11.30
CA LEU A 415 -2.72 -23.20 9.99
C LEU A 415 -3.44 -21.92 9.55
N THR A 416 -3.06 -21.38 8.39
CA THR A 416 -3.70 -20.20 7.78
C THR A 416 -4.21 -20.58 6.39
N LEU A 417 -5.46 -20.23 6.07
CA LEU A 417 -6.07 -20.54 4.77
C LEU A 417 -5.59 -19.59 3.66
N ALA A 418 -5.45 -20.12 2.46
CA ALA A 418 -5.26 -19.37 1.23
C ALA A 418 -6.51 -18.54 0.88
N ARG A 419 -6.33 -17.44 0.14
CA ARG A 419 -7.41 -16.50 -0.21
C ARG A 419 -8.51 -17.06 -1.13
N TRP A 420 -8.28 -18.23 -1.70
CA TRP A 420 -9.07 -18.71 -2.82
C TRP A 420 -10.12 -19.70 -2.34
N ASN A 421 -11.36 -19.48 -2.73
CA ASN A 421 -12.47 -20.32 -2.29
C ASN A 421 -12.69 -21.55 -3.18
N THR A 422 -11.88 -21.74 -4.23
CA THR A 422 -11.97 -22.90 -5.14
C THR A 422 -10.60 -23.39 -5.62
N ARG A 423 -10.52 -24.68 -5.94
CA ARG A 423 -9.37 -25.32 -6.60
C ARG A 423 -9.84 -26.29 -7.67
N ALA A 424 -9.23 -26.20 -8.84
CA ALA A 424 -9.33 -27.25 -9.84
C ALA A 424 -8.34 -28.36 -9.49
N VAL A 425 -8.81 -29.60 -9.52
CA VAL A 425 -7.98 -30.79 -9.37
C VAL A 425 -8.07 -31.62 -10.64
N ALA A 426 -6.93 -32.07 -11.12
CA ALA A 426 -6.85 -33.01 -12.24
C ALA A 426 -7.00 -34.44 -11.75
N ALA A 427 -7.59 -35.31 -12.57
CA ALA A 427 -7.74 -36.72 -12.24
C ALA A 427 -6.36 -37.34 -11.94
N GLY A 428 -6.28 -38.03 -10.80
CA GLY A 428 -5.06 -38.66 -10.31
C GLY A 428 -4.18 -37.78 -9.41
N GLN A 429 -4.48 -36.50 -9.23
CA GLN A 429 -3.76 -35.66 -8.26
C GLN A 429 -4.03 -36.12 -6.83
N VAL A 430 -2.99 -36.08 -6.00
CA VAL A 430 -3.04 -36.52 -4.60
C VAL A 430 -2.85 -35.31 -3.69
N HIS A 431 -3.79 -35.12 -2.76
CA HIS A 431 -3.77 -33.99 -1.82
C HIS A 431 -4.08 -34.43 -0.40
N GLU A 432 -3.56 -33.67 0.57
CA GLU A 432 -3.70 -33.98 1.99
C GLU A 432 -5.02 -33.43 2.53
N LEU A 433 -5.78 -34.26 3.25
CA LEU A 433 -7.05 -33.90 3.88
C LEU A 433 -6.84 -33.76 5.38
N LEU A 434 -7.30 -32.65 5.95
CA LEU A 434 -7.21 -32.40 7.37
C LEU A 434 -8.47 -31.73 7.91
N VAL A 435 -8.74 -31.96 9.20
CA VAL A 435 -9.86 -31.35 9.91
C VAL A 435 -9.35 -30.49 11.07
N CYS A 436 -10.04 -29.39 11.32
CA CYS A 436 -9.78 -28.51 12.47
C CYS A 436 -11.08 -27.90 13.01
N ASP A 437 -10.95 -27.21 14.13
CA ASP A 437 -12.07 -26.56 14.80
C ASP A 437 -12.49 -25.28 14.05
N ALA A 438 -13.80 -25.08 13.91
CA ALA A 438 -14.34 -23.91 13.23
C ALA A 438 -14.09 -22.61 14.00
N ASP A 439 -14.18 -22.64 15.33
CA ASP A 439 -13.99 -21.47 16.19
C ASP A 439 -12.52 -21.03 16.17
N GLU A 440 -11.57 -21.97 16.17
CA GLU A 440 -10.14 -21.64 16.00
C GLU A 440 -9.85 -21.00 14.65
N LEU A 441 -10.26 -21.64 13.56
CA LEU A 441 -10.08 -21.12 12.20
C LEU A 441 -10.63 -19.70 12.07
N ALA A 442 -11.76 -19.44 12.70
CA ALA A 442 -12.44 -18.16 12.67
C ALA A 442 -11.63 -17.05 13.39
N THR A 443 -10.67 -17.39 14.25
CA THR A 443 -9.69 -16.44 14.81
C THR A 443 -8.57 -16.03 13.83
N GLY A 444 -8.51 -16.65 12.65
CA GLY A 444 -7.54 -16.39 11.59
C GLY A 444 -6.37 -17.38 11.53
N SER A 445 -6.29 -18.31 12.49
CA SER A 445 -5.32 -19.41 12.49
C SER A 445 -5.86 -20.58 13.31
N ALA A 446 -5.59 -21.82 12.91
CA ALA A 446 -5.90 -23.01 13.70
C ALA A 446 -4.64 -23.77 14.11
N ASP A 447 -4.51 -24.04 15.40
CA ASP A 447 -3.38 -24.78 15.94
C ASP A 447 -3.71 -26.27 16.09
N HIS A 448 -4.97 -26.57 16.46
CA HIS A 448 -5.43 -27.93 16.68
C HIS A 448 -5.98 -28.54 15.38
N VAL A 449 -5.16 -29.39 14.77
CA VAL A 449 -5.43 -30.01 13.48
C VAL A 449 -5.29 -31.53 13.59
N ARG A 450 -6.19 -32.25 12.91
CA ARG A 450 -6.14 -33.71 12.77
C ARG A 450 -6.05 -34.07 11.30
N TYR A 451 -5.09 -34.92 10.95
CA TYR A 451 -4.86 -35.32 9.57
C TYR A 451 -5.70 -36.57 9.27
N LEU A 452 -6.52 -36.50 8.23
CA LEU A 452 -7.27 -37.66 7.76
C LEU A 452 -6.38 -38.56 6.92
N GLY A 453 -5.61 -37.97 6.00
CA GLY A 453 -4.73 -38.70 5.10
C GLY A 453 -4.59 -38.04 3.75
N PHE A 454 -4.07 -38.77 2.77
CA PHE A 454 -3.96 -38.30 1.39
C PHE A 454 -5.03 -38.97 0.53
N ALA A 455 -5.71 -38.18 -0.30
CA ALA A 455 -6.72 -38.67 -1.23
C ALA A 455 -6.31 -38.39 -2.67
N ARG A 456 -6.52 -39.37 -3.55
CA ARG A 456 -6.38 -39.24 -4.99
C ARG A 456 -7.73 -38.86 -5.58
N PHE A 457 -7.79 -37.69 -6.20
CA PHE A 457 -9.03 -37.10 -6.71
C PHE A 457 -9.31 -37.50 -8.15
N ASP A 458 -10.59 -37.62 -8.49
CA ASP A 458 -11.05 -37.48 -9.86
C ASP A 458 -10.91 -36.02 -10.34
N ALA A 459 -11.11 -35.77 -11.64
CA ALA A 459 -11.06 -34.41 -12.16
C ALA A 459 -12.30 -33.61 -11.70
N GLY A 460 -12.08 -32.44 -11.10
CA GLY A 460 -13.20 -31.63 -10.60
C GLY A 460 -12.79 -30.31 -9.97
N ILE A 461 -13.79 -29.66 -9.35
CA ILE A 461 -13.63 -28.40 -8.63
C ILE A 461 -13.99 -28.61 -7.16
N LEU A 462 -13.01 -28.40 -6.28
CA LEU A 462 -13.21 -28.26 -4.84
C LEU A 462 -13.63 -26.84 -4.53
N ALA A 463 -14.59 -26.66 -3.62
CA ALA A 463 -15.04 -25.34 -3.23
C ALA A 463 -15.41 -25.23 -1.74
N VAL A 464 -15.11 -24.07 -1.15
CA VAL A 464 -15.48 -23.76 0.23
C VAL A 464 -17.00 -23.91 0.40
N GLY A 465 -17.38 -24.63 1.46
CA GLY A 465 -18.75 -25.00 1.77
C GLY A 465 -19.16 -26.41 1.31
N ASP A 466 -18.32 -27.12 0.53
CA ASP A 466 -18.58 -28.52 0.19
C ASP A 466 -18.48 -29.43 1.42
N GLU A 467 -19.36 -30.43 1.50
CA GLU A 467 -19.30 -31.43 2.56
C GLU A 467 -18.34 -32.56 2.19
N LEU A 468 -17.48 -32.95 3.13
CA LEU A 468 -16.71 -34.19 3.05
C LEU A 468 -17.52 -35.33 3.67
N ARG A 469 -17.80 -36.37 2.88
CA ARG A 469 -18.53 -37.55 3.33
C ARG A 469 -17.74 -38.84 3.13
N VAL A 470 -17.90 -39.77 4.08
CA VAL A 470 -17.46 -41.17 3.96
C VAL A 470 -18.70 -42.04 4.18
N GLY A 471 -19.13 -42.75 3.14
CA GLY A 471 -20.42 -43.43 3.17
C GLY A 471 -21.56 -42.44 3.43
N ASP A 472 -22.30 -42.66 4.52
CA ASP A 472 -23.41 -41.81 4.96
C ASP A 472 -23.01 -40.78 6.04
N GLU A 473 -21.76 -40.81 6.53
CA GLU A 473 -21.26 -39.88 7.55
C GLU A 473 -20.69 -38.61 6.91
N THR A 474 -21.18 -37.44 7.34
CA THR A 474 -20.52 -36.16 7.06
C THR A 474 -19.39 -35.95 8.07
N ILE A 475 -18.16 -35.92 7.55
CA ILE A 475 -16.93 -35.74 8.33
C ILE A 475 -16.72 -34.26 8.66
N GLY A 476 -17.03 -33.36 7.73
CA GLY A 476 -16.80 -31.92 7.89
C GLY A 476 -17.20 -31.11 6.65
N VAL A 477 -16.94 -29.81 6.70
CA VAL A 477 -17.24 -28.85 5.64
C VAL A 477 -15.94 -28.19 5.18
N LEU A 478 -15.71 -28.10 3.87
CA LEU A 478 -14.52 -27.51 3.28
C LEU A 478 -14.45 -26.03 3.68
N ALA A 479 -13.45 -25.69 4.49
CA ALA A 479 -13.22 -24.34 4.99
C ALA A 479 -12.25 -23.57 4.10
N GLY A 480 -11.31 -24.25 3.44
CA GLY A 480 -10.38 -23.64 2.51
C GLY A 480 -9.21 -24.55 2.16
N PHE A 481 -8.12 -23.93 1.72
CA PHE A 481 -6.92 -24.63 1.28
C PHE A 481 -5.69 -24.05 1.98
N ASP A 482 -4.66 -24.85 2.20
CA ASP A 482 -3.32 -24.38 2.57
C ASP A 482 -2.33 -24.79 1.48
N ASP A 483 -1.66 -23.78 0.93
CA ASP A 483 -0.81 -23.87 -0.26
C ASP A 483 0.68 -24.13 0.12
N ALA A 484 0.98 -24.36 1.42
CA ALA A 484 2.34 -24.46 1.95
C ALA A 484 3.24 -25.51 1.26
N HIS A 485 2.67 -26.54 0.65
CA HIS A 485 3.39 -27.64 0.02
C HIS A 485 3.30 -27.65 -1.52
N LEU A 486 2.79 -26.59 -2.15
CA LEU A 486 2.80 -26.49 -3.60
C LEU A 486 4.25 -26.42 -4.16
N PRO A 487 4.52 -27.02 -5.33
CA PRO A 487 3.56 -27.65 -6.25
C PRO A 487 3.29 -29.14 -5.96
N ASP A 488 3.85 -29.72 -4.89
CA ASP A 488 3.74 -31.15 -4.60
C ASP A 488 2.29 -31.53 -4.27
N HIS A 489 1.73 -30.94 -3.21
CA HIS A 489 0.34 -31.12 -2.85
C HIS A 489 -0.21 -29.87 -2.15
N MET A 490 -1.53 -29.75 -2.12
CA MET A 490 -2.24 -28.80 -1.26
C MET A 490 -2.85 -29.52 -0.08
N ASN A 491 -3.04 -28.76 1.00
CA ASN A 491 -3.84 -29.16 2.14
C ASN A 491 -5.28 -28.73 1.88
N VAL A 492 -6.20 -29.67 1.85
CA VAL A 492 -7.65 -29.43 1.75
C VAL A 492 -8.21 -29.45 3.17
N VAL A 493 -8.63 -28.28 3.64
CA VAL A 493 -8.90 -28.03 5.05
C VAL A 493 -10.40 -28.04 5.30
N PHE A 494 -10.86 -28.93 6.18
CA PHE A 494 -12.26 -29.04 6.57
C PHE A 494 -12.44 -28.60 8.02
N THR A 495 -13.55 -27.92 8.32
CA THR A 495 -14.01 -27.80 9.70
C THR A 495 -14.84 -29.01 10.07
N SER A 496 -14.68 -29.50 11.30
CA SER A 496 -15.42 -30.65 11.79
C SER A 496 -15.85 -30.45 13.24
N PRO A 497 -17.10 -30.80 13.62
CA PRO A 497 -17.53 -30.81 15.01
C PRO A 497 -16.82 -31.90 15.84
N VAL A 498 -16.19 -32.88 15.17
CA VAL A 498 -15.47 -33.98 15.82
C VAL A 498 -14.05 -34.06 15.25
N LEU A 499 -13.07 -33.67 16.05
CA LEU A 499 -11.66 -33.71 15.69
C LEU A 499 -11.07 -35.09 15.91
N LYS A 500 -11.08 -35.91 14.86
CA LYS A 500 -10.43 -37.23 14.82
C LYS A 500 -9.58 -37.34 13.56
N THR A 501 -8.43 -37.97 13.70
CA THR A 501 -7.57 -38.39 12.59
C THR A 501 -8.27 -39.48 11.75
N GLY A 502 -7.74 -39.76 10.57
CA GLY A 502 -8.31 -40.80 9.71
C GLY A 502 -8.28 -42.18 10.38
N ALA A 503 -7.19 -42.49 11.09
CA ALA A 503 -7.05 -43.74 11.83
C ALA A 503 -8.04 -43.85 12.99
N GLU A 504 -8.28 -42.78 13.76
CA GLU A 504 -9.26 -42.76 14.86
C GLU A 504 -10.72 -42.88 14.38
N ARG A 505 -10.96 -42.56 13.09
CA ARG A 505 -12.25 -42.77 12.41
C ARG A 505 -12.39 -44.18 11.84
N GLY A 506 -11.33 -45.00 11.88
CA GLY A 506 -11.34 -46.34 11.31
C GLY A 506 -11.29 -46.35 9.78
N LEU A 507 -10.83 -45.26 9.15
CA LEU A 507 -10.66 -45.20 7.70
C LEU A 507 -9.52 -46.12 7.26
N ALA A 508 -9.60 -46.61 6.03
CA ALA A 508 -8.58 -47.44 5.40
C ALA A 508 -8.18 -46.89 4.02
N PRO A 509 -6.93 -47.13 3.57
CA PRO A 509 -6.57 -46.89 2.18
C PRO A 509 -7.51 -47.66 1.24
N GLY A 510 -8.00 -46.99 0.20
CA GLY A 510 -9.01 -47.49 -0.72
C GLY A 510 -10.44 -47.07 -0.40
N ASP A 511 -10.70 -46.51 0.79
CA ASP A 511 -12.01 -45.93 1.09
C ASP A 511 -12.26 -44.71 0.20
N THR A 512 -13.47 -44.66 -0.40
CA THR A 512 -13.90 -43.52 -1.20
C THR A 512 -14.45 -42.42 -0.30
N VAL A 513 -13.91 -41.22 -0.43
CA VAL A 513 -14.46 -39.99 0.13
C VAL A 513 -15.20 -39.22 -0.96
N ARG A 514 -16.31 -38.58 -0.59
CA ARG A 514 -17.12 -37.77 -1.50
C ARG A 514 -17.12 -36.32 -1.06
N ILE A 515 -16.81 -35.43 -1.99
CA ILE A 515 -16.96 -33.98 -1.83
C ILE A 515 -18.29 -33.59 -2.45
N VAL A 516 -19.25 -33.26 -1.60
CA VAL A 516 -20.64 -33.03 -1.98
C VAL A 516 -20.93 -31.53 -1.95
N PRO A 517 -21.25 -30.90 -3.09
CA PRO A 517 -21.70 -29.52 -3.11
C PRO A 517 -22.95 -29.34 -2.24
N PRO A 518 -23.08 -28.23 -1.50
CA PRO A 518 -24.25 -28.01 -0.66
C PRO A 518 -25.53 -28.03 -1.49
N THR A 519 -26.55 -28.76 -1.02
CA THR A 519 -27.87 -28.79 -1.66
C THR A 519 -28.61 -27.49 -1.35
N GLY A 520 -28.60 -26.56 -2.30
CA GLY A 520 -29.47 -25.38 -2.28
C GLY A 520 -28.80 -24.09 -2.73
N ALA A 521 -29.24 -23.60 -3.89
CA ALA A 521 -29.63 -22.20 -4.02
C ALA A 521 -31.12 -22.19 -4.35
#